data_AF-A0A973PE49-F1
#
_entry.id   AF-A0A973PE49-F1
#
_cell.length_a   1.000
_cell.length_b   1.000
_cell.length_c   1.000
_cell.angle_alpha   90.00
_cell.angle_beta   90.00
_cell.angle_gamma   90.00
#
_symmetry.space_group_name_H-M   'P 1'
#
loop_
_entity.id
_entity.type
_entity.pdbx_description
1 polymer ?
#
loop_
_entity_poly.entity_id
_entity_poly.type
_entity_poly.pdbx_seq_one_letter_code
_entity_poly.pdbx_strand_id
1 'polypeptide(L)'
;MTTSTTLPPAAPHVVAAAVESLTSRLRKKLDAAVEQYAALDRVPDGTDLVITCGPDAVVTLAPGPSGTITDESQARCTCLLSPRCLHRAALLTACPLPDLEDTPQDPTTPSAAPLPQAASREDQEAESPEATQGVAASGVAPRAGQVEAAEGLWRAAAAVLVAGVPGAGAVPQAELLRA
;
A
#
# COMPACT_ATOMS: atom_id res chain seq x y z
N MET A 1 22.30 30.59 -1.37
CA MET A 1 22.57 29.21 -1.82
C MET A 1 21.49 28.35 -1.21
N THR A 2 20.46 28.01 -1.96
CA THR A 2 19.31 27.22 -1.48
C THR A 2 19.56 25.76 -1.83
N THR A 3 20.12 25.01 -0.89
CA THR A 3 20.25 23.55 -0.99
C THR A 3 18.89 22.94 -0.64
N SER A 4 17.99 22.86 -1.62
CA SER A 4 16.78 22.04 -1.49
C SER A 4 17.23 20.59 -1.39
N THR A 5 17.10 19.99 -0.20
CA THR A 5 17.39 18.58 0.04
C THR A 5 16.05 17.83 -0.02
N THR A 6 15.88 17.01 -1.05
CA THR A 6 14.66 16.20 -1.27
C THR A 6 14.34 15.32 -0.06
N LEU A 7 13.06 15.04 0.17
CA LEU A 7 12.63 14.08 1.18
C LEU A 7 13.20 12.68 0.89
N PRO A 8 13.66 11.94 1.92
CA PRO A 8 14.04 10.55 1.75
C PRO A 8 12.83 9.68 1.42
N PRO A 9 12.98 8.58 0.66
CA PRO A 9 11.91 7.61 0.50
C PRO A 9 11.46 7.03 1.84
N ALA A 10 10.17 6.70 1.95
CA ALA A 10 9.60 6.05 3.12
C ALA A 10 8.86 4.76 2.75
N ALA A 11 9.15 3.68 3.48
CA ALA A 11 8.50 2.40 3.27
C ALA A 11 6.98 2.54 3.47
N PRO A 12 6.15 1.92 2.61
CA PRO A 12 4.68 2.05 2.65
C PRO A 12 4.06 1.83 4.03
N HIS A 13 4.53 0.79 4.74
CA HIS A 13 4.01 0.43 6.06
C HIS A 13 4.27 1.50 7.13
N VAL A 14 5.40 2.23 7.04
CA VAL A 14 5.73 3.32 7.99
C VAL A 14 4.79 4.51 7.79
N VAL A 15 4.52 4.86 6.54
CA VAL A 15 3.55 5.92 6.19
C VAL A 15 2.16 5.56 6.70
N ALA A 16 1.73 4.33 6.43
CA ALA A 16 0.42 3.85 6.87
C ALA A 16 0.26 3.85 8.39
N ALA A 17 1.25 3.32 9.12
CA ALA A 17 1.24 3.30 10.59
C ALA A 17 1.18 4.70 11.19
N ALA A 18 1.89 5.67 10.60
CA ALA A 18 1.86 7.06 11.06
C ALA A 18 0.46 7.68 10.92
N VAL A 19 -0.21 7.49 9.78
CA VAL A 19 -1.58 8.00 9.55
C VAL A 19 -2.60 7.28 10.43
N GLU A 20 -2.48 5.96 10.59
CA GLU A 20 -3.35 5.18 11.46
C GLU A 20 -3.26 5.64 12.92
N SER A 21 -2.06 6.01 13.38
CA SER A 21 -1.87 6.48 14.74
C SER A 21 -2.61 7.80 15.05
N LEU A 22 -3.03 8.57 14.05
CA LEU A 22 -3.72 9.84 14.25
C LEU A 22 -5.15 9.64 14.75
N THR A 23 -5.60 10.57 15.61
CA THR A 23 -7.01 10.71 15.97
C THR A 23 -7.83 11.19 14.76
N SER A 24 -9.15 10.93 14.76
CA SER A 24 -10.06 11.39 13.69
C SER A 24 -9.95 12.89 13.41
N ARG A 25 -9.79 13.71 14.46
CA ARG A 25 -9.61 15.16 14.34
C ARG A 25 -8.33 15.54 13.61
N LEU A 26 -7.23 14.82 13.83
CA LEU A 26 -5.96 15.07 13.17
C LEU A 26 -5.96 14.54 11.73
N ARG A 27 -6.55 13.36 11.48
CA ARG A 27 -6.72 12.80 10.13
C ARG A 27 -7.43 13.76 9.20
N LYS A 28 -8.47 14.46 9.68
CA LYS A 28 -9.21 15.48 8.91
C LYS A 28 -8.33 16.66 8.45
N LYS A 29 -7.20 16.91 9.11
CA LYS A 29 -6.29 18.00 8.79
C LYS A 29 -5.06 17.55 7.99
N LEU A 30 -4.93 16.26 7.70
CA LEU A 30 -3.71 15.67 7.17
C LEU A 30 -3.35 16.25 5.79
N ASP A 31 -4.28 16.28 4.84
CA ASP A 31 -3.98 16.73 3.48
C ASP A 31 -3.47 18.17 3.43
N ALA A 32 -4.14 19.07 4.16
CA ALA A 32 -3.69 20.47 4.27
C ALA A 32 -2.32 20.60 4.95
N ALA A 33 -2.03 19.75 5.94
CA ALA A 33 -0.73 19.73 6.60
C ALA A 33 0.37 19.15 5.71
N VAL A 34 0.06 18.15 4.87
CA VAL A 34 0.98 17.60 3.86
C VAL A 34 1.39 18.70 2.89
N GLU A 35 0.41 19.41 2.32
CA GLU A 35 0.68 20.54 1.42
C GLU A 35 1.51 21.64 2.10
N GLN A 36 1.13 22.02 3.32
CA GLN A 36 1.85 23.04 4.09
C GLN A 36 3.30 22.65 4.39
N TYR A 37 3.54 21.43 4.88
CA TYR A 37 4.87 21.01 5.33
C TYR A 37 5.76 20.48 4.20
N ALA A 38 5.18 20.07 3.06
CA ALA A 38 5.96 19.74 1.87
C ALA A 38 6.76 20.95 1.35
N ALA A 39 6.20 22.16 1.50
CA ALA A 39 6.78 23.42 1.05
C ALA A 39 7.83 24.03 2.00
N LEU A 40 8.06 23.43 3.18
CA LEU A 40 9.03 23.95 4.14
C LEU A 40 10.48 23.67 3.71
N ASP A 41 11.36 24.59 4.09
CA ASP A 41 12.81 24.40 3.99
C ASP A 41 13.27 23.25 4.89
N ARG A 42 14.30 22.55 4.41
CA ARG A 42 14.85 21.34 5.03
C ARG A 42 16.34 21.54 5.22
N VAL A 43 16.80 21.30 6.44
CA VAL A 43 18.21 21.45 6.79
C VAL A 43 18.82 20.05 6.90
N PRO A 44 19.79 19.70 6.04
CA PRO A 44 20.52 18.45 6.20
C PRO A 44 21.39 18.52 7.46
N ASP A 45 21.38 17.43 8.23
CA ASP A 45 22.21 17.23 9.43
C ASP A 45 22.88 15.85 9.33
N GLY A 46 24.05 15.81 8.67
CA GLY A 46 24.69 14.56 8.32
C GLY A 46 23.85 13.73 7.35
N THR A 47 23.38 12.57 7.80
CA THR A 47 22.43 11.70 7.05
C THR A 47 20.98 12.06 7.29
N ASP A 48 20.71 12.88 8.30
CA ASP A 48 19.37 13.19 8.77
C ASP A 48 18.86 14.47 8.11
N LEU A 49 17.55 14.65 8.16
CA LEU A 49 16.87 15.83 7.65
C LEU A 49 16.05 16.46 8.76
N VAL A 50 16.30 17.74 9.03
CA VAL A 50 15.62 18.52 10.06
C VAL A 50 14.67 19.53 9.42
N ILE A 51 13.40 19.50 9.85
CA ILE A 51 12.34 20.36 9.34
C ILE A 51 11.64 21.06 10.51
N THR A 52 11.60 22.39 10.47
CA THR A 52 10.94 23.21 11.49
C THR A 52 9.48 23.45 11.11
N CYS A 53 8.55 22.76 11.76
CA CYS A 53 7.10 22.81 11.50
C CYS A 53 6.37 23.91 12.32
N GLY A 54 7.06 25.02 12.61
CA GLY A 54 6.58 26.09 13.49
C GLY A 54 7.45 26.25 14.75
N PRO A 55 7.02 27.06 15.73
CA PRO A 55 7.83 27.41 16.88
C PRO A 55 8.08 26.24 17.85
N ASP A 56 7.12 25.30 17.96
CA ASP A 56 7.14 24.25 18.99
C ASP A 56 7.35 22.84 18.41
N ALA A 57 7.68 22.73 17.13
CA ALA A 57 7.75 21.44 16.45
C ALA A 57 8.90 21.38 15.46
N VAL A 58 9.84 20.48 15.74
CA VAL A 58 10.91 20.09 14.83
C VAL A 58 10.71 18.61 14.51
N VAL A 59 10.75 18.27 13.23
CA VAL A 59 10.74 16.88 12.75
C VAL A 59 12.11 16.53 12.22
N THR A 60 12.65 15.42 12.71
CA THR A 60 13.88 14.81 12.24
C THR A 60 13.53 13.52 11.51
N LEU A 61 13.97 13.41 10.26
CA LEU A 61 13.94 12.17 9.49
C LEU A 61 15.37 11.63 9.44
N ALA A 62 15.58 10.39 9.90
CA ALA A 62 16.87 9.73 10.00
C ALA A 62 16.87 8.44 9.16
N PRO A 63 17.01 8.54 7.83
CA PRO A 63 17.01 7.39 6.94
C PRO A 63 18.06 6.35 7.33
N GLY A 64 17.78 5.08 7.02
CA GLY A 64 18.72 4.00 7.29
C GLY A 64 19.92 4.05 6.33
N PRO A 65 20.83 3.08 6.42
CA PRO A 65 21.95 2.96 5.48
C PRO A 65 21.53 2.88 4.01
N SER A 66 20.29 2.43 3.73
CA SER A 66 19.69 2.40 2.40
C SER A 66 19.17 3.76 1.91
N GLY A 67 19.28 4.83 2.71
CA GLY A 67 18.70 6.14 2.41
C GLY A 67 17.16 6.18 2.52
N THR A 68 16.54 5.10 3.00
CA THR A 68 15.07 4.98 3.14
C THR A 68 14.67 4.95 4.62
N ILE A 69 13.52 5.55 4.92
CA ILE A 69 12.83 5.41 6.20
C ILE A 69 12.07 4.08 6.21
N THR A 70 12.53 3.13 7.01
CA THR A 70 12.01 1.76 7.07
C THR A 70 11.43 1.37 8.44
N ASP A 71 11.64 2.21 9.46
CA ASP A 71 11.16 2.00 10.82
C ASP A 71 10.54 3.30 11.37
N GLU A 72 9.51 3.18 12.19
CA GLU A 72 8.78 4.34 12.75
C GLU A 72 9.66 5.26 13.60
N SER A 73 10.70 4.72 14.24
CA SER A 73 11.61 5.48 15.11
C SER A 73 12.57 6.37 14.32
N GLN A 74 12.67 6.18 13.01
CA GLN A 74 13.47 7.01 12.11
C GLN A 74 12.79 8.35 11.78
N ALA A 75 11.52 8.54 12.15
CA ALA A 75 10.84 9.81 12.04
C ALA A 75 10.40 10.30 13.43
N ARG A 76 11.04 11.36 13.91
CA ARG A 76 10.85 11.89 15.26
C ARG A 76 10.32 13.30 15.19
N CYS A 77 9.37 13.63 16.05
CA CYS A 77 8.90 15.00 16.23
C CYS A 77 9.09 15.42 17.68
N THR A 78 9.50 16.67 17.91
CA THR A 78 9.67 17.23 19.26
C THR A 78 8.38 17.77 19.88
N CYS A 79 7.28 17.84 19.11
CA CYS A 79 6.02 18.37 19.64
C CYS A 79 5.42 17.45 20.73
N LEU A 80 4.59 18.02 21.61
CA LEU A 80 3.98 17.32 22.74
C LEU A 80 3.07 16.13 22.37
N LEU A 81 2.62 16.05 21.11
CA LEU A 81 1.78 14.94 20.61
C LEU A 81 2.60 13.78 20.02
N SER A 82 3.92 13.86 20.04
CA SER A 82 4.79 12.80 19.56
C SER A 82 4.56 11.50 20.34
N PRO A 83 4.56 10.32 19.70
CA PRO A 83 4.77 10.07 18.26
C PRO A 83 3.54 10.34 17.37
N ARG A 84 2.34 10.44 17.95
CA ARG A 84 1.05 10.46 17.23
C ARG A 84 0.64 11.86 16.79
N CYS A 85 1.55 12.60 16.17
CA CYS A 85 1.36 13.99 15.80
C CYS A 85 1.14 14.20 14.30
N LEU A 86 0.45 15.29 13.96
CA LEU A 86 0.16 15.69 12.58
C LEU A 86 1.46 15.99 11.80
N HIS A 87 2.44 16.64 12.42
CA HIS A 87 3.71 17.03 11.78
C HIS A 87 4.46 15.83 11.20
N ARG A 88 4.65 14.78 12.02
CA ARG A 88 5.35 13.57 11.62
C ARG A 88 4.60 12.84 10.51
N ALA A 89 3.29 12.63 10.71
CA ALA A 89 2.47 11.93 9.73
C ALA A 89 2.43 12.66 8.38
N ALA A 90 2.31 13.98 8.38
CA ALA A 90 2.29 14.79 7.17
C ALA A 90 3.64 14.74 6.42
N LEU A 91 4.77 14.83 7.12
CA LEU A 91 6.08 14.72 6.48
C LEU A 91 6.37 13.32 5.94
N LEU A 92 5.97 12.27 6.67
CA LEU A 92 6.05 10.89 6.17
C LEU A 92 5.17 10.66 4.95
N THR A 93 3.96 11.24 4.93
CA THR A 93 3.05 11.15 3.77
C THR A 93 3.61 11.91 2.56
N ALA A 94 4.36 12.99 2.78
CA ALA A 94 5.03 13.73 1.72
C ALA A 94 6.30 13.05 1.19
N CYS A 95 6.83 12.02 1.89
CA CYS A 95 7.99 11.30 1.43
C CYS A 95 7.64 10.48 0.17
N PRO A 96 8.53 10.39 -0.83
CA PRO A 96 8.33 9.48 -1.94
C PRO A 96 8.27 8.03 -1.43
N LEU A 97 7.57 7.17 -2.16
CA LEU A 97 7.66 5.72 -1.95
C LEU A 97 8.93 5.20 -2.66
N PRO A 98 9.53 4.09 -2.20
CA PRO A 98 10.63 3.46 -2.93
C PRO A 98 10.14 3.03 -4.32
N ASP A 99 10.96 3.25 -5.35
CA ASP A 99 10.68 2.74 -6.70
C ASP A 99 10.65 1.21 -6.66
N LEU A 100 9.52 0.60 -7.05
CA LEU A 100 9.32 -0.85 -7.12
C LEU A 100 9.73 -1.42 -8.48
N GLU A 101 10.63 -0.75 -9.20
CA GLU A 101 11.16 -1.21 -10.48
C GLU A 101 12.11 -2.40 -10.25
N ASP A 102 11.54 -3.59 -10.04
CA ASP A 102 12.12 -4.93 -10.29
C ASP A 102 11.25 -6.02 -9.63
N THR A 103 9.97 -6.12 -10.01
CA THR A 103 9.27 -7.41 -9.84
C THR A 103 9.29 -8.12 -11.19
N PRO A 104 10.08 -9.19 -11.38
CA PRO A 104 10.04 -9.96 -12.61
C PRO A 104 8.60 -10.46 -12.81
N GLN A 105 7.98 -10.08 -13.93
CA GLN A 105 6.72 -10.67 -14.37
C GLN A 105 6.96 -12.16 -14.60
N ASP A 106 6.50 -12.99 -13.67
CA ASP A 106 6.64 -14.43 -13.74
C ASP A 106 5.79 -14.97 -14.92
N PRO A 107 6.39 -15.52 -15.99
CA PRO A 107 5.62 -16.08 -17.09
C PRO A 107 5.15 -17.48 -16.68
N THR A 108 4.09 -17.55 -15.87
CA THR A 108 3.46 -18.85 -15.57
C THR A 108 2.70 -19.33 -16.80
N THR A 109 3.39 -20.06 -17.68
CA THR A 109 2.76 -20.94 -18.68
C THR A 109 2.60 -22.31 -18.04
N PRO A 110 1.37 -22.80 -17.77
CA PRO A 110 1.20 -24.18 -17.33
C PRO A 110 1.43 -25.10 -18.53
N SER A 111 2.56 -25.81 -18.52
CA SER A 111 2.80 -26.95 -19.42
C SER A 111 1.86 -28.10 -19.01
N ALA A 112 0.84 -28.34 -19.83
CA ALA A 112 -0.07 -29.46 -19.65
C ALA A 112 0.61 -30.76 -20.12
N ALA A 113 0.98 -31.62 -19.17
CA ALA A 113 1.27 -33.02 -19.43
C ALA A 113 -0.04 -33.83 -19.54
N PRO A 114 -0.19 -34.75 -20.52
CA PRO A 114 -1.43 -35.51 -20.68
C PRO A 114 -1.48 -36.72 -19.73
N LEU A 115 -2.60 -36.86 -19.00
CA LEU A 115 -2.96 -38.08 -18.27
C LEU A 115 -3.75 -39.05 -19.19
N PRO A 116 -3.62 -40.38 -19.01
CA PRO A 116 -4.23 -41.38 -19.88
C PRO A 116 -5.71 -41.62 -19.59
N GLN A 117 -6.46 -41.88 -20.65
CA GLN A 117 -7.88 -42.27 -20.64
C GLN A 117 -8.10 -43.62 -19.95
N ALA A 118 -9.10 -43.67 -19.07
CA ALA A 118 -9.75 -44.91 -18.65
C ALA A 118 -11.25 -44.81 -18.96
N ALA A 119 -11.70 -45.59 -19.93
CA ALA A 119 -13.09 -45.86 -20.19
C ALA A 119 -13.62 -46.90 -19.18
N SER A 120 -14.86 -46.73 -18.70
CA SER A 120 -15.89 -47.79 -18.59
C SER A 120 -17.19 -47.33 -17.89
N ARG A 121 -18.29 -47.38 -18.67
CA ARG A 121 -19.63 -47.97 -18.41
C ARG A 121 -20.58 -47.44 -17.31
N GLU A 122 -21.64 -46.80 -17.80
CA GLU A 122 -23.10 -47.06 -17.64
C GLU A 122 -23.73 -47.53 -16.31
N ASP A 123 -24.79 -46.78 -15.96
CA ASP A 123 -26.08 -47.09 -15.31
C ASP A 123 -26.16 -47.54 -13.85
N GLN A 124 -26.70 -46.64 -13.00
CA GLN A 124 -27.94 -46.94 -12.26
C GLN A 124 -28.61 -45.71 -11.64
N GLU A 125 -29.91 -45.61 -11.92
CA GLU A 125 -30.90 -44.70 -11.37
C GLU A 125 -31.50 -45.27 -10.07
N ALA A 126 -31.60 -44.45 -9.01
CA ALA A 126 -32.77 -44.38 -8.11
C ALA A 126 -32.55 -43.44 -6.91
N GLU A 127 -33.49 -42.50 -6.81
CA GLU A 127 -34.13 -41.94 -5.61
C GLU A 127 -33.36 -41.08 -4.58
N SER A 128 -33.97 -39.90 -4.37
CA SER A 128 -33.64 -38.82 -3.44
C SER A 128 -34.00 -39.17 -2.00
N PRO A 129 -33.33 -38.56 -1.01
CA PRO A 129 -34.11 -37.66 -0.16
C PRO A 129 -33.43 -36.31 0.12
N GLU A 130 -34.27 -35.33 0.46
CA GLU A 130 -33.93 -33.96 0.86
C GLU A 130 -32.67 -33.85 1.72
N ALA A 131 -31.68 -33.14 1.18
CA ALA A 131 -30.60 -32.55 1.94
C ALA A 131 -30.49 -31.07 1.56
N THR A 132 -30.68 -30.21 2.57
CA THR A 132 -30.19 -28.84 2.71
C THR A 132 -29.29 -28.38 1.57
N GLN A 133 -29.75 -27.41 0.77
CA GLN A 133 -28.95 -26.66 -0.20
C GLN A 133 -27.91 -25.80 0.52
N GLY A 134 -26.91 -26.45 1.14
CA GLY A 134 -25.58 -25.88 1.18
C GLY A 134 -25.12 -25.84 -0.26
N VAL A 135 -24.82 -24.64 -0.77
CA VAL A 135 -24.17 -24.47 -2.07
C VAL A 135 -22.81 -25.16 -1.95
N ALA A 136 -22.78 -26.46 -2.22
CA ALA A 136 -21.57 -27.19 -2.50
C ALA A 136 -21.01 -26.50 -3.74
N ALA A 137 -20.01 -25.65 -3.54
CA ALA A 137 -19.15 -25.17 -4.60
C ALA A 137 -18.53 -26.43 -5.23
N SER A 138 -19.21 -26.99 -6.22
CA SER A 138 -18.66 -28.02 -7.08
C SER A 138 -17.40 -27.41 -7.66
N GLY A 139 -16.26 -27.99 -7.32
CA GLY A 139 -14.92 -27.55 -7.74
C GLY A 139 -14.72 -27.73 -9.24
N VAL A 140 -15.50 -27.01 -10.04
CA VAL A 140 -15.29 -26.86 -11.47
C VAL A 140 -14.16 -25.87 -11.62
N ALA A 141 -13.03 -26.34 -12.17
CA ALA A 141 -11.92 -25.47 -12.52
C ALA A 141 -12.41 -24.37 -13.48
N PRO A 142 -12.00 -23.11 -13.30
CA PRO A 142 -12.38 -22.03 -14.20
C PRO A 142 -11.89 -22.33 -15.62
N ARG A 143 -12.75 -22.08 -16.61
CA ARG A 143 -12.40 -22.20 -18.02
C ARG A 143 -11.36 -21.14 -18.39
N ALA A 144 -10.55 -21.39 -19.41
CA ALA A 144 -9.52 -20.44 -19.88
C ALA A 144 -10.08 -19.02 -20.12
N GLY A 145 -11.23 -18.91 -20.80
CA GLY A 145 -11.86 -17.61 -21.02
C GLY A 145 -12.37 -16.91 -19.74
N GLN A 146 -12.64 -17.65 -18.66
CA GLN A 146 -12.99 -17.07 -17.36
C GLN A 146 -11.74 -16.52 -16.65
N VAL A 147 -10.60 -17.22 -16.77
CA VAL A 147 -9.31 -16.75 -16.25
C VAL A 147 -8.87 -15.48 -16.99
N GLU A 148 -8.93 -15.49 -18.32
CA GLU A 148 -8.59 -14.33 -19.15
C GLU A 148 -9.47 -13.11 -18.81
N ALA A 149 -10.78 -13.32 -18.65
CA ALA A 149 -11.70 -12.27 -18.26
C ALA A 149 -11.38 -11.71 -16.85
N ALA A 150 -11.03 -12.59 -15.90
CA ALA A 150 -10.64 -12.17 -14.55
C ALA A 150 -9.34 -11.36 -14.54
N GLU A 151 -8.33 -11.76 -15.33
CA GLU A 151 -7.09 -10.99 -15.50
C GLU A 151 -7.35 -9.63 -16.16
N GLY A 152 -8.25 -9.58 -17.14
CA GLY A 152 -8.69 -8.33 -17.76
C GLY A 152 -9.35 -7.39 -16.76
N LEU A 153 -10.25 -7.91 -15.93
CA LEU A 153 -10.91 -7.15 -14.86
C LEU A 153 -9.89 -6.65 -13.83
N TRP A 154 -8.95 -7.50 -13.41
CA TRP A 154 -7.90 -7.13 -12.47
C TRP A 154 -7.05 -5.97 -12.99
N ARG A 155 -6.58 -6.06 -14.24
CA ARG A 155 -5.80 -4.99 -14.89
C ARG A 155 -6.59 -3.69 -15.00
N ALA A 156 -7.88 -3.77 -15.37
CA ALA A 156 -8.74 -2.60 -15.45
C ALA A 156 -8.95 -1.94 -14.07
N ALA A 157 -9.22 -2.74 -13.03
CA ALA A 157 -9.37 -2.23 -11.67
C ALA A 157 -8.08 -1.59 -11.16
N ALA A 158 -6.92 -2.22 -11.40
CA ALA A 158 -5.61 -1.66 -11.06
C ALA A 158 -5.36 -0.32 -11.78
N ALA A 159 -5.69 -0.21 -13.07
CA ALA A 159 -5.56 1.04 -13.81
C ALA A 159 -6.45 2.16 -13.24
N VAL A 160 -7.68 1.84 -12.84
CA VAL A 160 -8.57 2.80 -12.16
C VAL A 160 -7.99 3.25 -10.84
N LEU A 161 -7.42 2.34 -10.05
CA LEU A 161 -6.75 2.68 -8.78
C LEU A 161 -5.54 3.58 -9.03
N VAL A 162 -4.65 3.23 -9.96
CA VAL A 162 -3.47 4.06 -10.29
C VAL A 162 -3.88 5.48 -10.70
N ALA A 163 -4.94 5.62 -11.49
CA ALA A 163 -5.45 6.92 -11.90
C ALA A 163 -6.14 7.70 -10.77
N GLY A 164 -6.85 7.02 -9.87
CA GLY A 164 -7.70 7.65 -8.85
C GLY A 164 -7.02 7.90 -7.51
N VAL A 165 -6.09 7.04 -7.09
CA VAL A 165 -5.43 7.08 -5.77
C VAL A 165 -4.73 8.41 -5.48
N PRO A 166 -4.00 9.04 -6.43
CA PRO A 166 -3.39 10.36 -6.19
C PRO A 166 -4.40 11.45 -5.78
N GLY A 167 -5.67 11.33 -6.19
CA GLY A 167 -6.75 12.26 -5.85
C GLY A 167 -7.59 11.88 -4.62
N ALA A 168 -7.34 10.72 -3.99
CA ALA A 168 -8.17 10.21 -2.90
C ALA A 168 -7.88 10.82 -1.52
N GLY A 169 -6.76 11.53 -1.38
CA GLY A 169 -6.25 12.06 -0.11
C GLY A 169 -5.44 11.04 0.69
N ALA A 170 -4.73 11.53 1.71
CA ALA A 170 -3.71 10.78 2.45
C ALA A 170 -4.28 9.61 3.26
N VAL A 171 -5.52 9.72 3.75
CA VAL A 171 -6.12 8.65 4.57
C VAL A 171 -6.48 7.42 3.73
N PRO A 172 -7.25 7.51 2.63
CA PRO A 172 -7.47 6.35 1.75
C PRO A 172 -6.19 5.78 1.13
N GLN A 173 -5.20 6.64 0.83
CA GLN A 173 -3.88 6.19 0.37
C GLN A 173 -3.19 5.33 1.44
N ALA A 174 -3.18 5.77 2.70
CA ALA A 174 -2.59 5.01 3.80
C ALA A 174 -3.29 3.65 4.01
N GLU A 175 -4.62 3.58 3.82
CA GLU A 175 -5.36 2.30 3.86
C GLU A 175 -4.88 1.34 2.77
N LEU A 176 -4.69 1.83 1.54
CA LEU A 176 -4.18 1.02 0.43
C LEU A 176 -2.74 0.54 0.67
N LEU A 177 -1.88 1.35 1.30
CA LEU A 177 -0.51 0.96 1.63
C LEU A 177 -0.41 -0.18 2.67
N ARG A 178 -1.53 -0.55 3.31
CA ARG A 178 -1.60 -1.71 4.23
C ARG A 178 -2.12 -2.99 3.57
N ALA A 179 -2.75 -2.87 2.41
CA ALA A 179 -3.35 -4.00 1.69
C ALA A 179 -2.27 -4.87 1.05
#